data_AF-A0A944AN97-F1
#
_entry.id   AF-A0A944AN97-F1
#
_cell.length_a   1.000
_cell.length_b   1.000
_cell.length_c   1.000
_cell.angle_alpha   90.00
_cell.angle_beta   90.00
_cell.angle_gamma   90.00
#
_symmetry.space_group_name_H-M   'P 1'
#
loop_
_entity.id
_entity.type
_entity.pdbx_description
1 polymer ?
#
loop_
_entity_poly.entity_id
_entity_poly.type
_entity_poly.pdbx_seq_one_letter_code
_entity_poly.pdbx_strand_id
1 'polypeptide(L)'
;MAFCGKCGARIEDGARFCPSCGAEIPVFEKSTQRTSGSEQNDFASKVQNLNNTADTTAAFDAQDIQNNKAMAILAYLSILVLIPLFAAKESKFARFHTNQGLILAIAEIIFSIAYSIISSILYAISWRLGFIATIISICSIVFLILAIIGIVNAADGKAKELPIIGKYKIIQ
;
A
#
# COMPACT_ATOMS: atom_id res chain seq x y z
N MET A 1 -6.70 18.04 -48.67
CA MET A 1 -5.83 18.12 -49.87
C MET A 1 -4.35 18.12 -49.48
N ALA A 2 -3.74 16.93 -49.49
CA ALA A 2 -2.32 16.74 -49.26
C ALA A 2 -1.58 16.52 -50.61
N PHE A 3 -0.27 16.73 -50.63
CA PHE A 3 0.59 16.42 -51.78
C PHE A 3 1.58 15.31 -51.40
N CYS A 4 1.92 14.44 -52.35
CA CYS A 4 2.88 13.37 -52.13
C CYS A 4 4.29 13.93 -51.91
N GLY A 5 4.90 13.64 -50.76
CA GLY A 5 6.27 14.08 -50.45
C GLY A 5 7.35 13.49 -51.37
N LYS A 6 7.04 12.43 -52.13
CA LYS A 6 8.00 11.78 -53.05
C LYS A 6 7.91 12.29 -54.50
N CYS A 7 6.72 12.61 -54.99
CA CYS A 7 6.53 12.96 -56.42
C CYS A 7 5.74 14.26 -56.66
N GLY A 8 5.21 14.91 -55.62
CA GLY A 8 4.48 16.16 -55.73
C GLY A 8 3.05 16.06 -56.29
N ALA A 9 2.56 14.85 -56.58
CA ALA A 9 1.17 14.65 -57.02
C ALA A 9 0.15 14.99 -55.91
N ARG A 10 -1.03 15.48 -56.30
CA ARG A 10 -2.14 15.73 -55.38
C ARG A 10 -2.75 14.41 -54.90
N ILE A 11 -3.09 14.35 -53.60
CA ILE A 11 -3.67 13.17 -52.96
C ILE A 11 -5.06 13.50 -52.45
N GLU A 12 -6.03 12.65 -52.81
CA GLU A 12 -7.40 12.69 -52.31
C GLU A 12 -7.47 12.19 -50.85
N ASP A 13 -8.34 12.81 -50.05
CA ASP A 13 -8.41 12.55 -48.61
C ASP A 13 -8.85 11.08 -48.37
N GLY A 14 -8.00 10.29 -47.70
CA GLY A 14 -8.24 8.86 -47.40
C GLY A 14 -7.48 7.85 -48.26
N ALA A 15 -6.68 8.30 -49.24
CA ALA A 15 -5.86 7.39 -50.05
C ALA A 15 -4.67 6.81 -49.24
N ARG A 16 -4.55 5.47 -49.21
CA ARG A 16 -3.45 4.75 -48.52
C ARG A 16 -2.13 4.76 -49.30
N PHE A 17 -2.19 4.98 -50.61
CA PHE A 17 -1.03 5.01 -51.51
C PHE A 17 -1.19 6.14 -52.53
N CYS A 18 -0.08 6.75 -52.93
CA CYS A 18 -0.06 7.77 -53.97
C CYS A 18 -0.35 7.15 -55.35
N PRO A 19 -1.39 7.61 -56.09
CA PRO A 19 -1.76 7.03 -57.37
C PRO A 19 -0.73 7.26 -58.48
N SER A 20 0.15 8.26 -58.34
CA SER A 20 1.14 8.59 -59.38
C SER A 20 2.50 7.89 -59.19
N CYS A 21 2.88 7.51 -57.97
CA CYS A 21 4.21 6.94 -57.72
C CYS A 21 4.24 5.72 -56.79
N GLY A 22 3.08 5.29 -56.28
CA GLY A 22 2.95 4.12 -55.40
C GLY A 22 3.48 4.30 -53.99
N ALA A 23 3.92 5.50 -53.59
CA ALA A 23 4.40 5.75 -52.22
C ALA A 23 3.26 5.60 -51.21
N GLU A 24 3.50 4.88 -50.12
CA GLU A 24 2.54 4.78 -49.00
C GLU A 24 2.35 6.15 -48.35
N ILE A 25 1.09 6.49 -48.04
CA ILE A 25 0.76 7.74 -47.36
C ILE A 25 0.41 7.39 -45.92
N PRO A 26 1.14 7.93 -44.92
CA PRO A 26 0.81 7.71 -43.53
C PRO A 26 -0.58 8.29 -43.26
N VAL A 27 -1.53 7.41 -42.94
CA VAL A 27 -2.88 7.81 -42.51
C VAL A 27 -2.73 8.43 -41.13
N PHE A 28 -2.71 9.75 -41.06
CA PHE A 28 -2.85 10.46 -39.79
C PHE A 28 -4.30 10.30 -39.35
N GLU A 29 -4.59 9.22 -38.62
CA GLU A 29 -5.77 9.15 -37.78
C GLU A 29 -5.75 10.40 -36.89
N LYS A 30 -6.79 11.24 -37.01
CA LYS A 30 -7.08 12.25 -35.99
C LYS A 30 -7.41 11.52 -34.69
N SER A 31 -6.37 11.05 -34.00
CA SER A 31 -6.46 10.78 -32.58
C SER A 31 -6.79 12.11 -31.93
N THR A 32 -8.05 12.23 -31.52
CA THR A 32 -8.46 13.29 -30.60
C THR A 32 -7.73 13.00 -29.30
N GLN A 33 -6.52 13.53 -29.17
CA GLN A 33 -5.76 13.52 -27.93
C GLN A 33 -6.54 14.33 -26.90
N ARG A 34 -7.36 13.63 -26.13
CA ARG A 34 -7.69 14.06 -24.77
C ARG A 34 -6.39 13.99 -23.98
N THR A 35 -5.82 15.16 -23.72
CA THR A 35 -4.90 15.37 -22.61
C THR A 35 -5.60 14.92 -21.32
N SER A 36 -5.18 13.79 -20.77
CA SER A 36 -5.56 13.33 -19.43
C SER A 36 -4.30 12.77 -18.80
N GLY A 37 -3.86 13.44 -17.74
CA GLY A 37 -2.51 13.40 -17.20
C GLY A 37 -2.05 12.07 -16.63
N SER A 38 -0.73 11.93 -16.67
CA SER A 38 0.18 10.94 -16.11
C SER A 38 0.07 10.67 -14.59
N GLU A 39 -0.95 11.16 -13.88
CA GLU A 39 -0.99 11.11 -12.41
C GLU A 39 -1.69 9.87 -11.85
N GLN A 40 -2.65 9.29 -12.59
CA GLN A 40 -3.42 8.14 -12.10
C GLN A 40 -2.58 6.85 -11.99
N ASN A 41 -1.52 6.73 -12.81
CA ASN A 41 -0.56 5.63 -12.77
C ASN A 41 0.49 5.78 -11.65
N ASP A 42 0.74 6.99 -11.14
CA ASP A 42 1.80 7.24 -10.14
C ASP A 42 1.36 6.85 -8.72
N PHE A 43 0.15 7.23 -8.30
CA PHE A 43 -0.35 6.88 -6.96
C PHE A 43 -0.54 5.36 -6.79
N ALA A 44 -1.18 4.70 -7.75
CA ALA A 44 -1.37 3.25 -7.71
C ALA A 44 -0.04 2.50 -7.69
N SER A 45 0.94 2.93 -8.49
CA SER A 45 2.29 2.35 -8.49
C SER A 45 3.00 2.59 -7.16
N LYS A 46 2.89 3.77 -6.56
CA LYS A 46 3.45 4.06 -5.23
C LYS A 46 2.83 3.18 -4.15
N VAL A 47 1.51 3.02 -4.14
CA VAL A 47 0.81 2.13 -3.18
C VAL A 47 1.24 0.68 -3.37
N GLN A 48 1.39 0.22 -4.62
CA GLN A 48 1.89 -1.12 -4.92
C GLN A 48 3.34 -1.31 -4.43
N ASN A 49 4.20 -0.31 -4.61
CA ASN A 49 5.57 -0.33 -4.12
C ASN A 49 5.66 -0.33 -2.58
N LEU A 50 4.75 0.37 -1.88
CA LEU A 50 4.69 0.33 -0.42
C LEU A 50 4.35 -1.08 0.11
N ASN A 51 3.55 -1.84 -0.63
CA ASN A 51 3.21 -3.21 -0.29
C ASN A 51 4.19 -4.26 -0.87
N ASN A 52 5.27 -3.81 -1.53
CA ASN A 52 6.34 -4.67 -2.03
C ASN A 52 7.41 -4.88 -0.93
N THR A 53 6.99 -5.51 0.15
CA THR A 53 7.83 -5.85 1.31
C THR A 53 8.33 -7.28 1.22
N ALA A 54 9.36 -7.61 2.02
CA ALA A 54 9.95 -8.94 2.05
C ALA A 54 8.90 -10.00 2.45
N ASP A 55 8.80 -11.05 1.65
CA ASP A 55 8.02 -12.24 1.94
C ASP A 55 8.98 -13.38 2.29
N THR A 56 8.97 -13.78 3.56
CA THR A 56 9.85 -14.82 4.09
C THR A 56 9.12 -16.12 4.37
N THR A 57 7.91 -16.31 3.83
CA THR A 57 7.04 -17.47 4.09
C THR A 57 7.75 -18.81 3.86
N ALA A 58 8.61 -18.89 2.84
CA ALA A 58 9.36 -20.11 2.51
C ALA A 58 10.32 -20.57 3.63
N ALA A 59 10.65 -19.71 4.59
CA ALA A 59 11.52 -20.05 5.73
C ALA A 59 10.77 -20.70 6.90
N PHE A 60 9.44 -20.81 6.83
CA PHE A 60 8.59 -21.33 7.89
C PHE A 60 8.06 -22.73 7.55
N ASP A 61 7.94 -23.56 8.57
CA ASP A 61 7.37 -24.90 8.43
C ASP A 61 5.86 -24.84 8.18
N ALA A 62 5.37 -25.66 7.25
CA ALA A 62 3.96 -25.65 6.85
C ALA A 62 3.02 -26.06 7.98
N GLN A 63 3.44 -26.99 8.85
CA GLN A 63 2.66 -27.42 10.00
C GLN A 63 2.62 -26.32 11.07
N ASP A 64 3.74 -25.63 11.31
CA ASP A 64 3.81 -24.47 12.21
C ASP A 64 2.84 -23.36 11.77
N ILE A 65 2.81 -23.04 10.47
CA ILE A 65 1.87 -22.08 9.89
C ILE A 65 0.43 -22.51 10.18
N GLN A 66 0.06 -23.75 9.82
CA GLN A 66 -1.31 -24.25 9.97
C GLN A 66 -1.78 -24.24 11.42
N ASN A 67 -0.93 -24.68 12.35
CA ASN A 67 -1.28 -24.80 13.77
C ASN A 67 -1.40 -23.44 14.47
N ASN A 68 -0.70 -22.41 13.98
CA ASN A 68 -0.55 -21.14 14.70
C ASN A 68 -1.17 -19.91 14.02
N LYS A 69 -1.98 -20.09 12.97
CA LYS A 69 -2.69 -18.97 12.30
C LYS A 69 -3.50 -18.11 13.25
N ALA A 70 -4.24 -18.71 14.17
CA ALA A 70 -5.06 -17.96 15.13
C ALA A 70 -4.20 -17.06 16.02
N MET A 71 -3.07 -17.58 16.52
CA MET A 71 -2.11 -16.81 17.30
C MET A 71 -1.48 -15.66 16.50
N ALA A 72 -1.16 -15.91 15.23
CA ALA A 72 -0.65 -14.88 14.33
C ALA A 72 -1.68 -13.76 14.04
N ILE A 73 -2.97 -14.08 13.95
CA ILE A 73 -4.04 -13.07 13.79
C ILE A 73 -4.20 -12.24 15.08
N LEU A 74 -4.24 -12.90 16.24
CA LEU A 74 -4.36 -12.24 17.54
C LEU A 74 -3.24 -11.22 17.79
N ALA A 75 -2.04 -11.46 17.24
CA ALA A 75 -0.92 -10.55 17.34
C ALA A 75 -1.22 -9.12 16.87
N TYR A 76 -2.13 -8.93 15.92
CA TYR A 76 -2.46 -7.62 15.36
C TYR A 76 -3.62 -6.91 16.06
N LEU A 77 -4.23 -7.52 17.08
CA LEU A 77 -5.34 -6.94 17.82
C LEU A 77 -4.86 -6.18 19.06
N SER A 78 -3.94 -5.23 18.83
CA SER A 78 -3.36 -4.32 19.83
C SER A 78 -2.98 -5.04 21.13
N ILE A 79 -3.69 -4.82 22.25
CA ILE A 79 -3.41 -5.46 23.55
C ILE A 79 -3.41 -7.00 23.52
N LEU A 80 -4.15 -7.63 22.61
CA LEU A 80 -4.20 -9.09 22.49
C LEU A 80 -2.88 -9.69 22.00
N VAL A 81 -1.93 -8.88 21.52
CA VAL A 81 -0.56 -9.33 21.17
C VAL A 81 0.16 -10.01 22.34
N LEU A 82 -0.22 -9.70 23.58
CA LEU A 82 0.32 -10.33 24.77
C LEU A 82 0.00 -11.84 24.83
N ILE A 83 -1.11 -12.27 24.24
CA ILE A 83 -1.50 -13.69 24.21
C ILE A 83 -0.48 -14.52 23.42
N PRO A 84 -0.28 -14.32 22.10
CA PRO A 84 0.70 -15.11 21.36
C PRO A 84 2.14 -14.86 21.83
N LEU A 85 2.44 -13.67 22.39
CA LEU A 85 3.75 -13.38 23.01
C LEU A 85 4.10 -14.36 24.14
N PHE A 86 3.12 -14.76 24.95
CA PHE A 86 3.35 -15.67 26.07
C PHE A 86 2.91 -17.11 25.80
N ALA A 87 1.94 -17.34 24.91
CA ALA A 87 1.34 -18.65 24.68
C ALA A 87 1.90 -19.39 23.46
N ALA A 88 2.48 -18.69 22.46
CA ALA A 88 2.95 -19.27 21.21
C ALA A 88 4.48 -19.18 21.03
N LYS A 89 5.24 -19.33 22.13
CA LYS A 89 6.70 -19.10 22.17
C LYS A 89 7.52 -20.04 21.27
N GLU A 90 7.01 -21.23 20.99
CA GLU A 90 7.71 -22.23 20.18
C GLU A 90 7.43 -22.08 18.67
N SER A 91 6.42 -21.29 18.30
CA SER A 91 6.05 -21.09 16.89
C SER A 91 6.86 -19.95 16.28
N LYS A 92 7.67 -20.25 15.27
CA LYS A 92 8.41 -19.20 14.55
C LYS A 92 7.44 -18.31 13.78
N PHE A 93 6.41 -18.90 13.16
CA PHE A 93 5.40 -18.18 12.41
C PHE A 93 4.58 -17.24 13.31
N ALA A 94 4.08 -17.74 14.45
CA ALA A 94 3.34 -16.88 15.39
C ALA A 94 4.22 -15.74 15.91
N ARG A 95 5.51 -16.01 16.17
CA ARG A 95 6.44 -14.99 16.69
C ARG A 95 6.82 -13.95 15.67
N PHE A 96 6.89 -14.30 14.39
CA PHE A 96 7.03 -13.33 13.31
C PHE A 96 5.88 -12.30 13.33
N HIS A 97 4.63 -12.77 13.38
CA HIS A 97 3.46 -11.88 13.44
C HIS A 97 3.34 -11.17 14.80
N THR A 98 3.70 -11.83 15.91
CA THR A 98 3.76 -11.22 17.26
C THR A 98 4.74 -10.07 17.32
N ASN A 99 5.93 -10.20 16.71
CA ASN A 99 6.90 -9.13 16.65
C ASN A 99 6.34 -7.90 15.94
N GLN A 100 5.74 -8.10 14.76
CA GLN A 100 5.14 -7.00 13.99
C GLN A 100 3.95 -6.37 14.72
N GLY A 101 3.08 -7.20 15.28
CA GLY A 101 1.95 -6.77 16.10
C GLY A 101 2.37 -5.98 17.34
N LEU A 102 3.47 -6.36 17.98
CA LEU A 102 3.99 -5.69 19.16
C LEU A 102 4.55 -4.31 18.81
N ILE A 103 5.28 -4.20 17.70
CA ILE A 103 5.75 -2.90 17.19
C ILE A 103 4.56 -1.99 16.88
N LEU A 104 3.50 -2.54 16.25
CA LEU A 104 2.29 -1.79 15.94
C LEU A 104 1.59 -1.31 17.22
N ALA A 105 1.40 -2.19 18.21
CA ALA A 105 0.80 -1.84 19.49
C ALA A 105 1.60 -0.78 20.26
N ILE A 106 2.94 -0.85 20.25
CA ILE A 106 3.80 0.18 20.85
C ILE A 106 3.63 1.52 20.14
N ALA A 107 3.60 1.52 18.80
CA ALA A 107 3.41 2.75 18.02
C ALA A 107 2.03 3.37 18.27
N GLU A 108 0.97 2.55 18.40
CA GLU A 108 -0.37 2.99 18.78
C GLU A 108 -0.38 3.64 20.18
N ILE A 109 0.28 3.03 21.16
CA ILE A 109 0.37 3.57 22.53
C ILE A 109 1.09 4.93 22.53
N ILE A 110 2.22 5.03 21.82
CA ILE A 110 2.97 6.29 21.71
C ILE A 110 2.10 7.38 21.08
N PHE A 111 1.40 7.05 19.98
CA PHE A 111 0.49 7.99 19.33
C PHE A 111 -0.65 8.40 20.26
N SER A 112 -1.28 7.46 20.97
CA SER A 112 -2.37 7.71 21.90
C SER A 112 -1.97 8.66 23.03
N ILE A 113 -0.79 8.47 23.62
CA ILE A 113 -0.26 9.36 24.67
C ILE A 113 -0.01 10.76 24.10
N ALA A 114 0.68 10.87 22.96
CA ALA A 114 0.96 12.15 22.32
C ALA A 114 -0.34 12.89 21.95
N TYR A 115 -1.30 12.17 21.38
CA TYR A 115 -2.62 12.69 21.04
C TYR A 115 -3.37 13.18 22.28
N SER A 116 -3.37 12.42 23.37
CA SER A 116 -4.03 12.80 24.63
C SER A 116 -3.46 14.11 25.20
N ILE A 117 -2.14 14.27 25.20
CA ILE A 117 -1.46 15.49 25.67
C ILE A 117 -1.83 16.69 24.78
N ILE A 118 -1.67 16.55 23.46
CA ILE A 118 -1.96 17.63 22.50
C ILE A 118 -3.43 18.05 22.58
N SER A 119 -4.34 17.09 22.60
CA SER A 119 -5.78 17.32 22.72
C SER A 119 -6.10 18.07 24.02
N SER A 120 -5.55 17.62 25.16
CA SER A 120 -5.76 18.28 26.46
C SER A 120 -5.32 19.74 26.46
N ILE A 121 -4.17 20.05 25.85
CA ILE A 121 -3.66 21.42 25.71
C ILE A 121 -4.60 22.26 24.83
N LEU A 122 -5.03 21.75 23.67
CA LEU A 122 -5.91 22.46 22.75
C LEU A 122 -7.25 22.81 23.42
N TYR A 123 -7.87 21.85 24.11
CA TYR A 123 -9.13 22.07 24.83
C TYR A 123 -8.97 23.04 26.01
N ALA A 124 -7.83 23.02 26.70
CA ALA A 124 -7.54 23.97 27.78
C ALA A 124 -7.39 25.42 27.27
N ILE A 125 -6.84 25.62 26.07
CA ILE A 125 -6.72 26.95 25.46
C ILE A 125 -8.09 27.44 24.97
N SER A 126 -8.81 26.61 24.22
CA SER A 126 -10.15 26.94 23.74
C SER A 126 -10.84 25.70 23.22
N TRP A 127 -12.06 25.46 23.69
CA TRP A 127 -12.89 24.35 23.19
C TRP A 127 -13.09 24.39 21.67
N ARG A 128 -13.05 25.58 21.04
CA ARG A 128 -13.15 25.74 19.59
C ARG A 128 -11.94 25.21 18.84
N LEU A 129 -10.77 25.05 19.46
CA LEU A 129 -9.59 24.43 18.83
C LEU A 129 -9.66 22.89 18.82
N GLY A 130 -10.65 22.30 19.50
CA GLY A 130 -10.85 20.85 19.55
C GLY A 130 -11.00 20.19 18.19
N PHE A 131 -11.51 20.90 17.16
CA PHE A 131 -11.62 20.33 15.81
C PHE A 131 -10.24 19.95 15.23
N ILE A 132 -9.16 20.65 15.63
CA ILE A 132 -7.79 20.33 15.18
C ILE A 132 -7.39 18.96 15.73
N ALA A 133 -7.74 18.65 16.98
CA ALA A 133 -7.52 17.32 17.53
C ALA A 133 -8.29 16.27 16.73
N THR A 134 -9.54 16.53 16.33
CA THR A 134 -10.30 15.62 15.47
C THR A 134 -9.62 15.36 14.13
N ILE A 135 -8.99 16.36 13.50
CA ILE A 135 -8.24 16.15 12.26
C ILE A 135 -6.99 15.31 12.51
N ILE A 136 -6.26 15.55 13.60
CA ILE A 136 -5.07 14.76 13.96
C ILE A 136 -5.43 13.30 14.22
N SER A 137 -6.60 13.03 14.82
CA SER A 137 -7.01 11.66 15.16
C SER A 137 -7.18 10.77 13.91
N ILE A 138 -7.48 11.35 12.75
CA ILE A 138 -7.59 10.63 11.47
C ILE A 138 -6.29 9.91 11.11
N CYS A 139 -5.12 10.44 11.52
CA CYS A 139 -3.83 9.79 11.31
C CYS A 139 -3.76 8.37 11.93
N SER A 140 -4.56 8.08 12.96
CA SER A 140 -4.63 6.76 13.58
C SER A 140 -5.12 5.66 12.63
N ILE A 141 -5.82 6.01 11.54
CA ILE A 141 -6.30 5.04 10.54
C ILE A 141 -5.14 4.25 9.91
N VAL A 142 -3.93 4.82 9.85
CA VAL A 142 -2.75 4.12 9.33
C VAL A 142 -2.44 2.87 10.16
N PHE A 143 -2.62 2.91 11.48
CA PHE A 143 -2.40 1.74 12.34
C PHE A 143 -3.42 0.63 12.03
N LEU A 144 -4.69 1.00 11.86
CA LEU A 144 -5.75 0.06 11.48
C LEU A 144 -5.46 -0.59 10.12
N ILE A 145 -5.02 0.18 9.12
CA ILE A 145 -4.65 -0.34 7.80
C ILE A 145 -3.51 -1.36 7.93
N LEU A 146 -2.45 -1.04 8.67
CA LEU A 146 -1.33 -1.94 8.90
C LEU A 146 -1.76 -3.21 9.65
N ALA A 147 -2.64 -3.10 10.65
CA ALA A 147 -3.21 -4.25 11.35
C ALA A 147 -3.99 -5.16 10.39
N ILE A 148 -4.85 -4.60 9.53
CA ILE A 148 -5.62 -5.37 8.55
C ILE A 148 -4.70 -6.10 7.56
N ILE A 149 -3.67 -5.43 7.03
CA ILE A 149 -2.68 -6.07 6.13
C ILE A 149 -2.01 -7.25 6.86
N GLY A 150 -1.65 -7.06 8.13
CA GLY A 150 -1.03 -8.09 8.96
C GLY A 150 -1.95 -9.29 9.19
N ILE A 151 -3.22 -9.02 9.51
CA ILE A 151 -4.27 -10.04 9.70
C ILE A 151 -4.48 -10.84 8.42
N VAL A 152 -4.59 -10.17 7.26
CA VAL A 152 -4.76 -10.85 5.97
C VAL A 152 -3.55 -11.74 5.66
N ASN A 153 -2.33 -11.24 5.86
CA ASN A 153 -1.12 -12.04 5.69
C ASN A 153 -1.11 -13.26 6.63
N ALA A 154 -1.46 -13.07 7.92
CA ALA A 154 -1.54 -14.16 8.89
C ALA A 154 -2.60 -15.21 8.52
N ALA A 155 -3.78 -14.78 8.08
CA ALA A 155 -4.86 -15.66 7.63
C ALA A 155 -4.47 -16.47 6.38
N ASP A 156 -3.78 -15.83 5.45
CA ASP A 156 -3.20 -16.46 4.26
C ASP A 156 -2.03 -17.40 4.59
N GLY A 157 -1.48 -17.34 5.81
CA GLY A 157 -0.29 -18.11 6.20
C GLY A 157 1.01 -17.53 5.64
N LYS A 158 1.03 -16.24 5.30
CA LYS A 158 2.18 -15.53 4.71
C LYS A 158 2.96 -14.77 5.79
N ALA A 159 4.24 -15.07 5.89
CA ALA A 159 5.19 -14.30 6.70
C ALA A 159 5.77 -13.12 5.90
N LYS A 160 4.88 -12.21 5.52
CA LYS A 160 5.21 -10.98 4.78
C LYS A 160 5.28 -9.78 5.72
N GLU A 161 6.33 -9.00 5.57
CA GLU A 161 6.60 -7.80 6.37
C GLU A 161 5.55 -6.71 6.11
N LEU A 162 5.14 -6.00 7.15
CA LEU A 162 4.27 -4.83 7.04
C LEU A 162 5.04 -3.66 6.44
N PRO A 163 4.40 -2.83 5.60
CA PRO A 163 4.98 -1.58 5.14
C PRO A 163 5.46 -0.75 6.33
N ILE A 164 6.61 -0.07 6.17
CA ILE A 164 7.21 0.85 7.14
C ILE A 164 7.83 0.15 8.37
N ILE A 165 7.11 -0.77 9.02
CA ILE A 165 7.48 -1.32 10.34
C ILE A 165 8.02 -2.76 10.32
N GLY A 166 7.84 -3.52 9.24
CA GLY A 166 8.16 -4.95 9.20
C GLY A 166 9.65 -5.29 9.39
N LYS A 167 10.54 -4.32 9.14
CA LYS A 167 12.00 -4.45 9.30
C LYS A 167 12.51 -4.45 10.74
N TYR A 168 11.71 -4.00 11.70
CA TYR A 168 12.15 -3.90 13.10
C TYR A 168 11.91 -5.23 13.83
N LYS A 169 12.81 -5.59 14.74
CA LYS A 169 12.72 -6.82 15.54
C LYS A 169 12.95 -6.50 17.03
N ILE A 170 11.97 -6.87 17.84
CA ILE A 170 11.96 -6.76 19.31
C ILE A 170 12.17 -8.13 19.93
N ILE A 171 11.56 -9.18 19.35
CA ILE A 171 11.64 -10.56 19.85
C ILE A 171 12.32 -11.46 18.81
N GLN A 172 13.24 -12.32 19.29
CA GLN A 172 14.07 -13.21 18.47
C GLN A 172 13.45 -14.57 18.25
#